data_AF-A0AAU6HDY7-F1
#
_entry.id   AF-A0AAU6HDY7-F1
#
_cell.length_a   1.000
_cell.length_b   1.000
_cell.length_c   1.000
_cell.angle_alpha   90.00
_cell.angle_beta   90.00
_cell.angle_gamma   90.00
#
_symmetry.space_group_name_H-M   'P 1'
#
loop_
_entity.id
_entity.type
_entity.pdbx_description
1 polymer ?
#
loop_
_entity_poly.entity_id
_entity_poly.type
_entity_poly.pdbx_seq_one_letter_code
_entity_poly.pdbx_strand_id
1 'polypeptide(L)' 'MRTMNQIRREAMEQYGDAPATPVEALAHVLAVYADEPDGCLMIEATNNIYGQGVRTGLTMGDLRALAASIKEG' A
#
# COMPACT_ATOMS: atom_id res chain seq x y z
N MET A 1 -3.62 25.57 -7.32
CA MET A 1 -2.68 24.44 -7.13
C MET A 1 -2.27 24.42 -5.67
N ARG A 2 -2.50 23.32 -4.94
CA ARG A 2 -2.04 23.22 -3.54
C ARG A 2 -0.51 23.17 -3.52
N THR A 3 0.11 23.78 -2.54
CA THR A 3 1.57 23.71 -2.36
C THR A 3 1.96 22.38 -1.72
N MET A 4 3.19 21.90 -1.94
CA MET A 4 3.65 20.65 -1.31
C MET A 4 3.59 20.70 0.22
N ASN A 5 3.83 21.87 0.81
CA ASN A 5 3.71 22.06 2.26
C ASN A 5 2.27 21.88 2.75
N GLN A 6 1.28 22.32 1.96
CA GLN A 6 -0.13 22.12 2.28
C GLN A 6 -0.51 20.64 2.24
N ILE A 7 -0.10 19.92 1.19
CA ILE A 7 -0.36 18.48 1.04
C ILE A 7 0.28 17.70 2.19
N ARG A 8 1.54 18.01 2.53
CA ARG A 8 2.23 17.35 3.64
C ARG A 8 1.51 17.55 4.97
N ARG A 9 1.06 18.77 5.26
CA ARG A 9 0.33 19.08 6.50
C ARG A 9 -0.99 18.32 6.56
N GLU A 10 -1.78 18.36 5.49
CA GLU A 10 -3.06 17.64 5.41
C GLU A 10 -2.85 16.11 5.58
N ALA A 11 -1.80 15.55 4.97
CA ALA A 11 -1.44 14.14 5.15
C ALA A 11 -1.03 13.80 6.59
N MET A 12 -0.27 14.67 7.26
CA MET A 12 0.11 14.49 8.67
C MET A 12 -1.09 14.60 9.62
N GLU A 13 -2.01 15.52 9.34
CA GLU A 13 -3.27 15.67 10.09
C GLU A 13 -4.16 14.43 9.96
N GLN A 14 -4.18 13.81 8.77
CA GLN A 14 -5.04 12.67 8.48
C GLN A 14 -4.43 11.32 8.90
N TYR A 15 -3.13 11.12 8.71
CA TYR A 15 -2.47 9.81 8.84
C TYR A 15 -1.34 9.77 9.88
N GLY A 16 -1.01 10.90 10.51
CA GLY A 16 0.09 11.00 11.46
C GLY A 16 1.46 11.16 10.80
N ASP A 17 2.50 10.83 11.55
CA ASP A 17 3.88 10.91 11.05
C ASP A 17 4.12 9.90 9.90
N ALA A 18 5.08 10.23 9.04
CA ALA A 18 5.46 9.34 7.96
C ALA A 18 5.99 8.01 8.52
N PRO A 19 5.57 6.85 7.95
CA PRO A 19 6.04 5.55 8.40
C PRO A 19 7.56 5.43 8.21
N ALA A 20 8.26 4.95 9.25
CA ALA A 20 9.71 4.84 9.29
C ALA A 20 10.20 3.39 9.11
N THR A 21 9.33 2.41 9.34
CA THR A 21 9.65 0.98 9.18
C THR A 21 8.79 0.31 8.10
N PRO A 22 9.22 -0.83 7.52
CA PRO A 22 8.39 -1.58 6.57
C PRO A 22 7.03 -2.00 7.14
N VAL A 23 6.98 -2.33 8.43
CA VAL A 23 5.73 -2.73 9.12
C VAL A 23 4.78 -1.54 9.25
N GLU A 24 5.30 -0.37 9.63
CA GLU A 24 4.53 0.88 9.68
C GLU A 24 4.04 1.28 8.27
N ALA A 25 4.88 1.10 7.25
CA ALA A 25 4.49 1.39 5.87
C ALA A 25 3.35 0.48 5.39
N LEU A 26 3.40 -0.81 5.72
CA LEU A 26 2.31 -1.74 5.43
C LEU A 26 1.02 -1.35 6.16
N ALA A 27 1.11 -1.03 7.46
CA ALA A 27 -0.05 -0.58 8.23
C ALA A 27 -0.66 0.71 7.66
N HIS A 28 0.19 1.66 7.23
CA HIS A 28 -0.25 2.89 6.59
C HIS A 28 -0.99 2.63 5.28
N VAL A 29 -0.46 1.77 4.39
CA VAL A 29 -1.12 1.39 3.13
C VAL A 29 -2.49 0.77 3.40
N LEU A 30 -2.58 -0.14 4.37
CA LEU A 30 -3.86 -0.78 4.72
C LEU A 30 -4.88 0.21 5.28
N ALA A 31 -4.44 1.26 5.99
CA ALA A 31 -5.33 2.30 6.50
C ALA A 31 -5.82 3.24 5.38
N VAL A 32 -4.93 3.68 4.50
CA VAL A 32 -5.26 4.59 3.38
C VAL A 32 -6.20 3.92 2.37
N TYR A 33 -6.01 2.63 2.10
CA TYR A 33 -6.73 1.87 1.09
C TYR A 33 -7.67 0.83 1.71
N ALA A 34 -8.23 1.11 2.89
CA ALA A 34 -9.08 0.17 3.62
C ALA A 34 -10.31 -0.28 2.80
N ASP A 35 -10.82 0.59 1.93
CA ASP A 35 -11.99 0.36 1.09
C ASP A 35 -11.67 -0.25 -0.29
N GLU A 36 -10.38 -0.40 -0.64
CA GLU A 36 -10.00 -1.02 -1.91
C GLU A 36 -10.29 -2.52 -1.90
N PRO A 37 -10.83 -3.07 -3.00
CA PRO A 37 -11.13 -4.49 -3.10
C PRO A 37 -9.85 -5.32 -3.11
N ASP A 38 -9.92 -6.54 -2.57
CA ASP A 38 -8.75 -7.42 -2.43
C ASP A 38 -8.03 -7.69 -3.75
N GLY A 39 -8.74 -7.75 -4.87
CA GLY A 39 -8.15 -7.97 -6.21
C GLY A 39 -7.42 -6.75 -6.80
N CYS A 40 -7.41 -5.59 -6.12
CA CYS A 40 -6.72 -4.40 -6.60
C CYS A 40 -5.19 -4.63 -6.55
N LEU A 41 -4.52 -4.52 -7.70
CA LEU A 41 -3.07 -4.67 -7.80
C LEU A 41 -2.38 -3.41 -7.27
N MET A 42 -1.63 -3.57 -6.17
CA MET A 42 -0.97 -2.44 -5.48
C MET A 42 0.48 -2.29 -5.87
N ILE A 43 1.18 -3.42 -6.04
CA ILE A 43 2.60 -3.44 -6.35
C ILE A 43 2.78 -4.34 -7.57
N GLU A 44 3.12 -3.75 -8.71
CA GLU A 44 3.53 -4.51 -9.90
C GLU A 44 5.01 -4.90 -9.76
N ALA A 45 5.27 -6.20 -9.76
CA ALA A 45 6.63 -6.75 -9.76
C ALA A 45 7.16 -6.93 -11.18
N THR A 46 6.34 -7.49 -12.07
CA THR A 46 6.73 -7.74 -13.46
C THR A 46 5.56 -7.57 -14.42
N ASN A 47 5.87 -7.23 -15.66
CA ASN A 47 4.91 -7.07 -16.75
C ASN A 47 5.49 -7.68 -18.04
N ASN A 48 4.68 -8.45 -18.76
CA ASN A 48 5.02 -9.16 -20.00
C ASN A 48 6.08 -10.27 -19.90
N ILE A 49 6.57 -10.61 -18.70
CA ILE A 49 7.57 -11.68 -18.54
C ILE A 49 6.98 -13.07 -18.85
N TYR A 50 5.72 -13.30 -18.48
CA TYR A 50 5.06 -14.60 -18.63
C TYR A 50 4.03 -14.65 -19.77
N GLY A 51 4.00 -13.62 -20.62
CA GLY A 51 3.05 -13.49 -21.72
C GLY A 51 2.54 -12.05 -21.87
N GLN A 52 2.07 -11.70 -23.07
CA GLN A 52 1.61 -10.35 -23.36
C GLN A 52 0.41 -9.97 -22.46
N GLY A 53 0.54 -8.85 -21.76
CA GLY A 53 -0.46 -8.33 -20.83
C GLY A 53 -0.47 -8.98 -19.45
N VAL A 54 0.37 -10.00 -19.19
CA VAL A 54 0.45 -10.66 -17.88
C VAL A 54 1.24 -9.79 -16.92
N ARG A 55 0.58 -9.39 -15.82
CA ARG A 55 1.19 -8.66 -14.70
C ARG A 55 1.28 -9.57 -13.50
N THR A 56 2.40 -9.52 -12.78
CA THR A 56 2.56 -10.18 -11.49
C THR A 56 2.85 -9.14 -10.42
N GLY A 57 2.46 -9.42 -9.18
CA GLY A 57 2.59 -8.45 -8.10
C GLY A 57 1.83 -8.84 -6.85
N LEU A 58 1.71 -7.88 -5.94
CA LEU A 58 0.92 -8.02 -4.71
C LEU A 58 -0.36 -7.22 -4.83
N THR A 59 -1.46 -7.89 -4.52
CA THR A 59 -2.80 -7.31 -4.43
C THR A 59 -3.08 -6.78 -3.02
N MET A 60 -4.14 -5.99 -2.86
CA MET A 60 -4.61 -5.58 -1.52
C MET A 60 -4.90 -6.78 -0.61
N GLY A 61 -5.46 -7.86 -1.16
CA GLY A 61 -5.69 -9.10 -0.42
C GLY A 61 -4.39 -9.73 0.09
N ASP A 62 -3.35 -9.77 -0.75
CA ASP A 62 -2.03 -10.29 -0.36
C ASP A 62 -1.41 -9.44 0.77
N LEU A 63 -1.52 -8.11 0.69
CA LEU A 63 -1.02 -7.20 1.72
C LEU A 63 -1.74 -7.40 3.06
N ARG A 64 -3.07 -7.61 3.05
CA ARG A 64 -3.85 -7.94 4.26
C ARG A 64 -3.42 -9.28 4.86
N ALA A 65 -3.21 -10.30 4.02
CA ALA A 65 -2.73 -11.60 4.46
C ALA A 65 -1.32 -11.54 5.07
N LEU A 66 -0.41 -10.79 4.44
CA LEU A 66 0.93 -10.54 4.99
C LEU A 66 0.86 -9.83 6.34
N ALA A 67 0.04 -8.79 6.46
CA ALA A 67 -0.13 -8.07 7.73
C ALA A 67 -0.71 -8.96 8.84
N ALA A 68 -1.59 -9.92 8.51
CA ALA A 68 -2.07 -10.91 9.46
C ALA A 68 -0.94 -11.84 9.91
N SER A 69 -0.13 -12.36 8.98
CA SER A 69 0.99 -13.27 9.31
C SER A 69 2.07 -12.62 10.20
N ILE A 70 2.31 -11.32 10.06
CA ILE A 70 3.28 -10.58 10.88
C ILE A 70 2.80 -10.43 12.33
N LYS A 71 1.48 -10.40 12.58
CA LYS A 71 0.92 -10.28 13.93
C LYS A 71 0.96 -11.60 14.72
N GLU A 72 1.07 -12.73 14.03
CA GLU A 72 1.03 -14.07 14.61
C GLU A 72 2.41 -14.64 14.93
N GLY A 73 3.49 -13.99 14.48
CA GLY A 73 4.90 -14.37 14.73
C GLY A 73 5.55 -13.54 15.82
#